data_AF-A0A2E2B277-F1
#
_entry.id   AF-A0A2E2B277-F1
#
_cell.length_a   1.000
_cell.length_b   1.000
_cell.length_c   1.000
_cell.angle_alpha   90.00
_cell.angle_beta   90.00
_cell.angle_gamma   90.00
#
_symmetry.space_group_name_H-M   'P 1'
#
loop_
_entity.id
_entity.type
_entity.pdbx_description
1 polymer ?
#
loop_
_entity_poly.entity_id
_entity_poly.type
_entity_poly.pdbx_seq_one_letter_code
_entity_poly.pdbx_strand_id
1 'polypeptide(L)'
;MQMTIDLADEVTSQLNQSEIVTNAKRMVLPIHDLSQLRELTVSVVPRGVQVQSITRKLSQYDCQVDIGIQQKLTVPQDEIDTAVKDLSGLVQQIADYLQRQPLTDMPYAIWIKVENQPIYDPDHLANQRVFTSVLTLTYRITK
;
A
#
# COMPACT_ATOMS: atom_id res chain seq x y z
N MET A 1 9.85 -15.73 0.16
CA MET A 1 10.54 -14.69 0.96
C MET A 1 11.12 -13.61 0.05
N GLN A 2 12.04 -13.92 -0.87
CA GLN A 2 12.49 -12.95 -1.90
C GLN A 2 11.35 -12.49 -2.81
N MET A 3 10.44 -13.41 -3.19
CA MET A 3 9.27 -13.10 -4.02
C MET A 3 8.35 -12.00 -3.45
N THR A 4 8.27 -11.84 -2.13
CA THR A 4 7.44 -10.77 -1.51
C THR A 4 8.12 -9.41 -1.61
N ILE A 5 9.47 -9.39 -1.63
CA ILE A 5 10.26 -8.18 -1.85
C ILE A 5 10.15 -7.77 -3.32
N ASP A 6 10.37 -8.72 -4.22
CA ASP A 6 10.24 -8.50 -5.67
C ASP A 6 8.81 -8.02 -6.03
N LEU A 7 7.78 -8.59 -5.39
CA LEU A 7 6.39 -8.13 -5.50
C LEU A 7 6.21 -6.69 -5.01
N ALA A 8 6.82 -6.32 -3.88
CA ALA A 8 6.72 -4.96 -3.35
C ALA A 8 7.45 -3.94 -4.25
N ASP A 9 8.56 -4.33 -4.85
CA ASP A 9 9.29 -3.50 -5.83
C ASP A 9 8.46 -3.30 -7.09
N GLU A 10 7.82 -4.35 -7.61
CA GLU A 10 6.93 -4.25 -8.76
C GLU A 10 5.70 -3.38 -8.47
N VAL A 11 5.04 -3.56 -7.32
CA VAL A 11 3.92 -2.70 -6.90
C VAL A 11 4.38 -1.23 -6.80
N THR A 12 5.58 -0.99 -6.29
CA THR A 12 6.16 0.36 -6.24
C THR A 12 6.39 0.94 -7.64
N SER A 13 6.92 0.13 -8.57
CA SER A 13 7.10 0.52 -9.97
C SER A 13 5.78 0.90 -10.62
N GLN A 14 4.74 0.07 -10.43
CA GLN A 14 3.41 0.33 -10.99
C GLN A 14 2.76 1.59 -10.43
N LEU A 15 2.91 1.83 -9.12
CA LEU A 15 2.42 3.06 -8.52
C LEU A 15 3.09 4.29 -9.12
N ASN A 16 4.41 4.26 -9.32
CA ASN A 16 5.13 5.37 -9.96
C ASN A 16 4.83 5.52 -11.46
N GLN A 17 4.36 4.46 -12.13
CA GLN A 17 3.85 4.54 -13.50
C GLN A 17 2.43 5.12 -13.55
N SER A 18 1.67 5.04 -12.44
CA SER A 18 0.36 5.65 -12.34
C SER A 18 0.50 7.17 -12.22
N GLU A 19 -0.36 7.93 -12.91
CA GLU A 19 -0.48 9.39 -12.70
C GLU A 19 -1.16 9.73 -11.35
N ILE A 20 -1.54 8.73 -10.56
CA ILE A 20 -2.25 8.87 -9.28
C ILE A 20 -1.27 9.29 -8.17
N VAL A 21 -0.07 8.70 -8.16
CA VAL A 21 0.96 8.97 -7.14
C VAL A 21 2.36 8.97 -7.76
N THR A 22 3.14 9.99 -7.47
CA THR A 22 4.46 10.21 -8.09
C THR A 22 5.64 9.89 -7.18
N ASN A 23 5.40 9.58 -5.90
CA ASN A 23 6.44 9.41 -4.88
C ASN A 23 6.33 8.07 -4.12
N ALA A 24 5.90 7.00 -4.78
CA ALA A 24 5.84 5.68 -4.15
C ALA A 24 7.25 5.11 -3.95
N LYS A 25 7.60 4.70 -2.73
CA LYS A 25 8.90 4.12 -2.41
C LYS A 25 8.75 2.82 -1.62
N ARG A 26 9.47 1.78 -2.04
CA ARG A 26 9.61 0.54 -1.27
C ARG A 26 10.51 0.78 -0.07
N MET A 27 10.00 0.51 1.13
CA MET A 27 10.74 0.71 2.39
C MET A 27 10.61 -0.54 3.26
N VAL A 28 11.66 -0.86 4.02
CA VAL A 28 11.61 -1.97 5.00
C VAL A 28 11.14 -1.46 6.36
N LEU A 29 11.41 -0.18 6.66
CA LEU A 29 10.93 0.54 7.83
C LEU A 29 10.34 1.88 7.36
N PRO A 30 9.02 2.10 7.45
CA PRO A 30 8.38 3.34 7.05
C PRO A 30 8.52 4.39 8.17
N ILE A 31 9.74 4.85 8.43
CA ILE A 31 10.00 5.95 9.38
C ILE A 31 10.22 7.21 8.55
N HIS A 32 9.29 8.16 8.64
CA HIS A 32 9.35 9.44 7.94
C HIS A 32 9.37 10.59 8.94
N ASP A 33 10.21 11.58 8.68
CA ASP A 33 10.19 12.83 9.42
C ASP A 33 8.96 13.66 9.05
N LEU A 34 8.39 14.37 10.03
CA LEU A 34 7.21 15.24 9.86
C LEU A 34 7.41 16.36 8.81
N SER A 35 8.65 16.66 8.44
CA SER A 35 9.01 17.60 7.37
C SER A 35 8.78 17.02 5.98
N GLN A 36 8.99 15.71 5.79
CA GLN A 36 8.80 15.00 4.52
C GLN A 36 7.32 14.71 4.25
N LEU A 37 6.52 14.56 5.30
CA LEU A 37 5.08 14.29 5.22
C LEU A 37 4.25 15.50 4.74
N ARG A 38 4.86 16.66 4.46
CA ARG A 38 4.16 17.80 3.84
C ARG A 38 3.61 17.43 2.45
N GLU A 39 4.28 16.53 1.75
CA GLU A 39 3.84 15.97 0.48
C GLU A 39 3.27 14.56 0.71
N LEU A 40 2.34 14.13 -0.15
CA LEU A 40 1.77 12.78 -0.11
C LEU A 40 2.89 11.75 -0.27
N THR A 41 3.17 11.01 0.79
CA THR A 41 4.20 9.97 0.81
C THR A 41 3.53 8.60 0.78
N VAL A 42 3.92 7.79 -0.19
CA VAL A 42 3.42 6.41 -0.32
C VAL A 42 4.59 5.47 -0.08
N SER A 43 4.47 4.65 0.95
CA SER A 43 5.47 3.66 1.35
C SER A 43 4.93 2.26 1.08
N VAL A 44 5.73 1.39 0.48
CA VAL A 44 5.36 -0.01 0.23
C VAL A 44 6.27 -0.90 1.07
N VAL A 45 5.68 -1.74 1.92
CA VAL A 45 6.38 -2.58 2.90
C VAL A 45 5.93 -4.03 2.73
N PRO A 46 6.86 -4.99 2.52
CA PRO A 46 6.51 -6.40 2.48
C PRO A 46 6.12 -6.87 3.89
N ARG A 47 4.90 -7.41 4.06
CA ARG A 47 4.37 -7.83 5.36
C ARG A 47 4.72 -9.27 5.68
N GLY A 48 4.53 -10.18 4.73
CA GLY A 48 4.76 -11.59 4.95
C GLY A 48 4.36 -12.47 3.77
N VAL A 49 4.66 -13.76 3.89
CA VAL A 49 4.23 -14.78 2.93
C VAL A 49 3.74 -16.01 3.68
N GLN A 50 2.55 -16.47 3.33
CA GLN A 50 2.03 -17.76 3.79
C GLN A 50 2.23 -18.80 2.69
N VAL A 51 2.84 -19.93 3.04
CA VAL A 51 3.07 -21.03 2.09
C VAL A 51 2.16 -22.18 2.45
N GLN A 52 1.34 -22.62 1.51
CA GLN A 52 0.46 -23.77 1.65
C GLN A 52 0.79 -24.80 0.57
N SER A 53 1.02 -26.05 0.96
CA SER A 53 1.23 -27.13 0.00
C SER A 53 -0.11 -27.63 -0.52
N ILE A 54 -0.37 -27.50 -1.82
CA ILE A 54 -1.60 -28.01 -2.47
C ILE A 54 -1.41 -29.48 -2.84
N THR A 55 -0.23 -29.84 -3.38
CA THR A 55 0.14 -31.23 -3.69
C THR A 55 1.62 -31.46 -3.42
N ARG A 56 2.11 -32.71 -3.57
CA ARG A 56 3.55 -33.01 -3.46
C ARG A 56 4.44 -32.25 -4.47
N LYS A 57 3.87 -31.66 -5.53
CA LYS A 57 4.59 -30.92 -6.58
C LYS A 57 4.18 -29.46 -6.71
N LEU A 58 3.15 -29.00 -5.99
CA LEU A 58 2.61 -27.64 -6.12
C LEU A 58 2.48 -26.98 -4.75
N SER A 59 3.05 -25.79 -4.64
CA SER A 59 2.97 -24.92 -3.47
C SER A 59 2.29 -23.61 -3.84
N GLN A 60 1.39 -23.18 -2.97
CA GLN A 60 0.72 -21.89 -3.01
C GLN A 60 1.46 -20.93 -2.08
N TYR A 61 1.76 -19.74 -2.58
CA TYR A 61 2.40 -18.67 -1.85
C TYR A 61 1.45 -17.48 -1.81
N ASP A 62 0.86 -17.22 -0.66
CA ASP A 62 0.02 -16.04 -0.42
C ASP A 62 0.92 -14.93 0.16
N CYS A 63 1.40 -14.04 -0.72
CA CYS A 63 2.26 -12.90 -0.41
C CYS A 63 1.41 -11.69 0.00
N GLN A 64 1.77 -11.05 1.11
CA GLN A 64 1.11 -9.86 1.63
C GLN A 64 2.06 -8.66 1.59
N VAL A 65 1.56 -7.53 1.09
CA VAL A 65 2.28 -6.26 0.97
C VAL A 65 1.42 -5.16 1.55
N ASP A 66 1.97 -4.37 2.46
CA ASP A 66 1.30 -3.21 3.04
C ASP A 66 1.75 -1.94 2.31
N ILE A 67 0.80 -1.07 1.98
CA ILE A 67 1.05 0.25 1.41
C ILE A 67 0.60 1.28 2.44
N GLY A 68 1.56 1.98 3.04
CA GLY A 68 1.32 3.09 3.95
C GLY A 68 1.22 4.40 3.19
N ILE A 69 0.07 5.06 3.25
CA ILE A 69 -0.19 6.37 2.64
C ILE A 69 -0.21 7.40 3.77
N GLN A 70 0.71 8.36 3.71
CA GLN A 70 0.89 9.37 4.75
C GLN A 70 0.90 10.77 4.16
N GLN A 71 0.09 11.66 4.74
CA GLN A 71 0.09 13.07 4.37
C GLN A 71 -0.25 13.96 5.56
N LYS A 72 0.53 15.03 5.74
CA LYS A 72 0.30 16.05 6.76
C LYS A 72 -0.80 17.01 6.33
N LEU A 73 -1.81 17.14 7.18
CA LEU A 73 -2.91 18.08 7.00
C LEU A 73 -2.51 19.44 7.57
N THR A 74 -2.37 20.44 6.69
CA THR A 74 -2.11 21.84 7.07
C THR A 74 -3.40 22.67 7.06
N VAL A 75 -4.55 22.05 6.77
CA VAL A 75 -5.86 22.69 6.67
C VAL A 75 -6.42 23.09 8.05
N PRO A 76 -7.31 24.10 8.10
CA PRO A 76 -8.06 24.46 9.31
C PRO A 76 -8.91 23.30 9.83
N GLN A 77 -9.24 23.30 11.13
CA GLN A 77 -9.95 22.20 11.79
C GLN A 77 -11.32 21.88 11.18
N ASP A 78 -12.01 22.90 10.67
CA ASP A 78 -13.33 22.76 10.04
C ASP A 78 -13.28 22.09 8.65
N GLU A 79 -12.10 22.01 8.02
CA GLU A 79 -11.91 21.40 6.69
C GLU A 79 -11.18 20.04 6.75
N ILE A 80 -10.81 19.57 7.96
CA ILE A 80 -10.12 18.29 8.14
C ILE A 80 -10.97 17.13 7.60
N ASP A 81 -12.27 17.12 7.87
CA ASP A 81 -13.15 16.03 7.43
C ASP A 81 -13.22 15.92 5.91
N THR A 82 -13.24 17.07 5.20
CA THR A 82 -13.21 17.12 3.74
C THR A 82 -11.87 16.61 3.21
N ALA A 83 -10.75 17.07 3.79
CA ALA A 83 -9.42 16.62 3.38
C ALA A 83 -9.22 15.11 3.63
N VAL A 84 -9.67 14.58 4.77
CA VAL A 84 -9.63 13.15 5.09
C VAL A 84 -10.47 12.35 4.09
N LYS A 85 -11.63 12.87 3.70
CA LYS A 85 -12.49 12.23 2.68
C LYS A 85 -11.82 12.20 1.31
N ASP A 86 -11.19 13.30 0.89
CA ASP A 86 -10.49 13.38 -0.39
C ASP A 86 -9.29 12.41 -0.42
N LEU A 87 -8.51 12.35 0.67
CA LEU A 87 -7.41 11.39 0.81
C LEU A 87 -7.89 9.94 0.85
N SER A 88 -9.00 9.67 1.53
CA SER A 88 -9.62 8.33 1.53
C SER A 88 -10.11 7.95 0.13
N GLY A 89 -10.59 8.91 -0.66
CA GLY A 89 -10.94 8.71 -2.07
C GLY A 89 -9.71 8.37 -2.92
N LEU A 90 -8.58 9.03 -2.67
CA LEU A 90 -7.30 8.73 -3.33
C LEU A 90 -6.82 7.32 -2.97
N VAL A 91 -6.88 6.94 -1.70
CA VAL A 91 -6.56 5.59 -1.21
C VAL A 91 -7.42 4.54 -1.94
N GLN A 92 -8.72 4.78 -2.09
CA GLN A 92 -9.61 3.90 -2.85
C GLN A 92 -9.22 3.83 -4.33
N GLN A 93 -8.90 4.96 -4.95
CA GLN A 93 -8.47 5.02 -6.34
C GLN A 93 -7.18 4.24 -6.59
N ILE A 94 -6.23 4.29 -5.65
CA ILE A 94 -5.01 3.47 -5.67
C ILE A 94 -5.38 1.98 -5.60
N ALA A 95 -6.26 1.59 -4.67
CA ALA A 95 -6.69 0.20 -4.54
C ALA A 95 -7.37 -0.32 -5.81
N ASP A 96 -8.27 0.47 -6.40
CA ASP A 96 -8.97 0.14 -7.65
C ASP A 96 -8.00 0.04 -8.84
N TYR A 97 -6.99 0.91 -8.89
CA TYR A 97 -5.95 0.86 -9.92
C TYR A 97 -5.13 -0.42 -9.81
N LEU A 98 -4.61 -0.71 -8.62
CA LEU A 98 -3.78 -1.91 -8.37
C LEU A 98 -4.57 -3.22 -8.56
N GLN A 99 -5.88 -3.22 -8.32
CA GLN A 99 -6.73 -4.38 -8.58
C GLN A 99 -6.87 -4.68 -10.09
N ARG A 100 -6.87 -3.65 -10.94
CA ARG A 100 -7.08 -3.78 -12.38
C ARG A 100 -5.79 -4.05 -13.16
N GLN A 101 -4.64 -3.72 -12.59
CA GLN A 101 -3.36 -3.87 -13.26
C GLN A 101 -2.76 -5.27 -13.04
N PRO A 102 -2.42 -6.01 -14.11
CA PRO A 102 -1.60 -7.20 -13.98
C PRO A 102 -0.16 -6.82 -13.60
N LEU A 103 0.50 -7.69 -12.83
CA LEU A 103 1.93 -7.56 -12.52
C LEU A 103 2.74 -8.00 -13.73
N THR A 104 3.48 -7.08 -14.37
CA THR A 104 4.17 -7.35 -15.64
C THR A 104 5.33 -8.31 -15.44
N ASP A 105 6.10 -8.10 -14.35
CA ASP A 105 7.24 -8.95 -14.00
C ASP A 105 6.84 -10.24 -13.28
N MET A 106 5.58 -10.34 -12.84
CA MET A 106 5.03 -11.53 -12.16
C MET A 106 3.65 -11.92 -12.70
N PRO A 107 3.53 -12.38 -13.95
CA PRO A 107 2.24 -12.74 -14.56
C PRO A 107 1.56 -13.93 -13.87
N TYR A 108 2.30 -14.68 -13.05
CA TYR A 108 1.81 -15.80 -12.24
C TYR A 108 1.27 -15.38 -10.85
N ALA A 109 1.39 -14.09 -10.49
CA ALA A 109 0.83 -13.54 -9.26
C ALA A 109 -0.61 -13.08 -9.51
N ILE A 110 -1.55 -13.75 -8.86
CA ILE A 110 -2.98 -13.46 -8.96
C ILE A 110 -3.38 -12.58 -7.78
N TRP A 111 -4.00 -11.43 -8.06
CA TRP A 111 -4.58 -10.59 -7.01
C TRP A 111 -5.71 -11.35 -6.30
N ILE A 112 -5.67 -11.40 -4.96
CA ILE A 112 -6.69 -12.10 -4.15
C ILE A 112 -7.60 -11.12 -3.44
N LYS A 113 -7.01 -10.16 -2.71
CA LYS A 113 -7.77 -9.19 -1.91
C LYS A 113 -6.94 -7.94 -1.60
N VAL A 114 -7.66 -6.86 -1.30
CA VAL A 114 -7.14 -5.65 -0.67
C VAL A 114 -7.90 -5.42 0.63
N GLU A 115 -7.20 -5.03 1.68
CA GLU A 115 -7.77 -4.70 2.98
C GLU A 115 -7.28 -3.31 3.40
N ASN A 116 -8.19 -2.38 3.64
CA ASN A 116 -7.87 -1.05 4.16
C ASN A 116 -8.15 -1.00 5.67
N GLN A 117 -7.16 -1.40 6.47
CA GLN A 117 -7.29 -1.47 7.93
C GLN A 117 -5.99 -1.02 8.60
N PRO A 118 -5.97 0.15 9.27
CA PRO A 118 -7.06 1.12 9.46
C PRO A 118 -7.28 2.05 8.25
N ILE A 119 -8.53 2.49 8.02
CA ILE A 119 -8.89 3.47 6.98
C ILE A 119 -8.09 4.76 7.19
N TYR A 120 -8.00 5.22 8.44
CA TYR A 120 -7.08 6.25 8.87
C TYR A 120 -6.73 6.01 10.34
N ASP A 121 -5.52 6.40 10.73
CA ASP A 121 -5.06 6.33 12.11
C ASP A 121 -5.50 7.60 12.89
N PRO A 122 -6.42 7.47 13.87
CA PRO A 122 -6.92 8.62 14.63
C PRO A 122 -5.85 9.23 15.55
N ASP A 123 -4.88 8.44 16.02
CA ASP A 123 -3.83 8.93 16.91
C ASP A 123 -2.82 9.79 16.13
N HIS A 124 -2.50 9.41 14.90
CA HIS A 124 -1.67 10.23 14.01
C HIS A 124 -2.39 11.52 13.58
N LEU A 125 -3.70 11.44 13.35
CA LEU A 125 -4.51 12.61 13.01
C LEU A 125 -4.61 13.60 14.17
N ALA A 126 -4.86 13.10 15.39
CA ALA A 126 -5.01 13.93 16.58
C ALA A 126 -3.68 14.52 17.06
N ASN A 127 -2.62 13.73 17.13
CA ASN A 127 -1.35 14.15 17.75
C ASN A 127 -0.37 14.80 16.76
N GLN A 128 -0.36 14.35 15.50
CA GLN A 128 0.64 14.77 14.51
C GLN A 128 0.02 15.57 13.35
N ARG A 129 -1.31 15.64 13.27
CA ARG A 129 -2.07 16.13 12.10
C ARG A 129 -1.62 15.44 10.81
N VAL A 130 -1.37 14.13 10.90
CA VAL A 130 -0.96 13.31 9.77
C VAL A 130 -2.06 12.29 9.49
N PHE A 131 -2.62 12.34 8.29
CA PHE A 131 -3.42 11.25 7.76
C PHE A 131 -2.49 10.07 7.49
N THR A 132 -2.76 8.92 8.12
CA THR A 132 -2.02 7.67 7.88
C THR A 132 -3.03 6.59 7.56
N SER A 133 -2.94 5.98 6.39
CA SER A 133 -3.78 4.86 5.96
C SER A 133 -2.90 3.70 5.53
N VAL A 134 -3.34 2.47 5.80
CA VAL A 134 -2.60 1.25 5.44
C VAL A 134 -3.47 0.34 4.59
N LEU A 135 -3.04 0.12 3.35
CA LEU A 135 -3.63 -0.84 2.42
C LEU A 135 -2.82 -2.14 2.40
N THR A 136 -3.40 -3.23 2.89
CA THR A 136 -2.80 -4.56 2.78
C THR A 136 -3.29 -5.25 1.51
N LEU A 137 -2.39 -5.51 0.58
CA LEU A 137 -2.63 -6.30 -0.63
C LEU A 137 -2.20 -7.74 -0.41
N THR A 138 -3.04 -8.69 -0.85
CA THR A 138 -2.69 -10.11 -0.88
C THR A 138 -2.67 -10.60 -2.31
N TYR A 139 -1.53 -11.14 -2.73
CA TYR A 139 -1.33 -11.82 -4.00
C TYR A 139 -1.04 -13.30 -3.78
N ARG A 140 -1.62 -14.15 -4.62
CA ARG A 140 -1.39 -15.59 -4.63
C ARG A 140 -0.56 -15.99 -5.82
N ILE A 141 0.51 -16.71 -5.55
CA ILE A 141 1.41 -17.28 -6.54
C ILE A 141 1.35 -18.80 -6.39
N THR A 142 1.00 -19.52 -7.44
CA THR A 142 1.06 -20.99 -7.46
C THR A 142 2.27 -21.45 -8.26
N LYS A 143 3.16 -22.22 -7.64
CA LYS A 143 4.40 -22.73 -8.27
C LYS A 143 4.65 -24.18 -7.93
#